data_AF-A0A800EWM0-F1
#
_entry.id   AF-A0A800EWM0-F1
#
_cell.length_a   1.000
_cell.length_b   1.000
_cell.length_c   1.000
_cell.angle_alpha   90.00
_cell.angle_beta   90.00
_cell.angle_gamma   90.00
#
_symmetry.space_group_name_H-M   'P 1'
#
loop_
_entity.id
_entity.type
_entity.pdbx_description
1 polymer ?
#
loop_
_entity_poly.entity_id
_entity_poly.type
_entity_poly.pdbx_seq_one_letter_code
_entity_poly.pdbx_strand_id
1 'polypeptide(L)' 'MAPLPKKKHSRARKGGRAAHHFLSKGALSVCQQCRSVKLPHRVCPTCGYYKGRSV' A
#
# COMPACT_ATOMS: atom_id res chain seq x y z
N MET A 1 -15.84 34.90 -12.68
CA MET A 1 -15.51 34.88 -11.24
C MET A 1 -15.48 33.42 -10.79
N ALA A 2 -14.42 32.96 -10.14
CA ALA A 2 -14.31 31.56 -9.70
C ALA A 2 -15.16 31.31 -8.44
N PRO A 3 -15.69 30.09 -8.22
CA PRO A 3 -16.44 29.76 -7.02
C PRO A 3 -15.52 29.75 -5.79
N LEU A 4 -15.95 30.43 -4.71
CA LEU A 4 -15.26 30.44 -3.41
C LEU A 4 -16.07 29.68 -2.35
N PRO A 5 -15.39 29.02 -1.40
CA PRO A 5 -16.07 28.39 -0.27
C PRO A 5 -16.74 29.45 0.62
N LYS A 6 -18.05 29.28 0.87
CA LYS A 6 -18.84 30.21 1.69
C LYS A 6 -18.47 30.20 3.18
N LYS A 7 -18.05 29.03 3.71
CA LYS A 7 -17.70 28.83 5.13
C LYS A 7 -16.56 27.81 5.26
N LYS A 8 -15.81 27.92 6.36
CA LYS A 8 -14.83 26.91 6.78
C LYS A 8 -15.54 25.58 7.09
N HIS A 9 -14.93 24.46 6.71
CA HIS A 9 -15.41 23.14 7.10
C HIS A 9 -15.19 22.88 8.60
N SER A 10 -16.21 22.36 9.28
CA SER A 10 -16.13 21.94 10.68
C SER A 10 -15.13 20.79 10.87
N ARG A 11 -14.65 20.59 12.11
CA ARG A 11 -13.75 19.46 12.44
C ARG A 11 -14.40 18.12 12.07
N ALA A 12 -15.69 17.94 12.38
CA ALA A 12 -16.45 16.74 12.03
C ALA A 12 -16.52 16.51 10.51
N ARG A 13 -16.78 17.56 9.71
CA ARG A 13 -16.85 17.44 8.25
C ARG A 13 -15.48 17.13 7.63
N LYS A 14 -14.40 17.72 8.16
CA LYS A 14 -13.02 17.39 7.74
C LYS A 14 -12.68 15.93 8.09
N GLY A 15 -13.02 15.49 9.30
CA GLY A 15 -12.80 14.11 9.76
C GLY A 15 -13.56 13.08 8.91
N GLY A 16 -14.86 13.33 8.67
CA GLY A 16 -15.69 12.47 7.82
C GLY A 16 -15.16 12.36 6.38
N ARG A 17 -14.67 13.46 5.80
CA ARG A 17 -14.01 13.42 4.48
C ARG A 17 -12.77 12.53 4.50
N ALA A 18 -11.95 12.61 5.55
CA ALA A 18 -10.72 11.85 5.68
C ALA A 18 -10.92 10.39 6.14
N ALA A 19 -12.15 9.98 6.47
CA ALA A 19 -12.43 8.64 6.99
C ALA A 19 -12.01 7.51 6.04
N HIS A 20 -12.00 7.76 4.74
CA HIS A 20 -11.58 6.79 3.72
C HIS A 20 -10.10 6.91 3.33
N HIS A 21 -9.34 7.84 3.92
CA HIS A 21 -7.92 8.04 3.62
C HIS A 21 -7.02 7.11 4.45
N PHE A 22 -7.36 5.83 4.52
CA PHE A 22 -6.54 4.84 5.21
C PHE A 22 -5.58 4.15 4.24
N LEU A 23 -4.40 3.77 4.74
CA LEU A 23 -3.43 2.98 3.98
C LEU A 23 -3.75 1.50 4.17
N SER A 24 -3.90 0.76 3.06
CA SER A 24 -3.97 -0.70 3.08
C SER A 24 -2.56 -1.29 3.22
N LYS A 25 -2.40 -2.34 4.03
CA LYS A 25 -1.14 -3.10 4.08
C LYS A 25 -0.88 -3.75 2.72
N GLY A 26 0.38 -3.75 2.28
CA GLY A 26 0.79 -4.44 1.06
C GLY A 26 0.64 -5.96 1.21
N ALA A 27 0.33 -6.64 0.11
CA ALA A 27 0.29 -8.10 0.10
C ALA A 27 1.70 -8.67 0.29
N LEU A 28 1.83 -9.66 1.17
CA LEU A 28 3.08 -10.33 1.48
C LEU A 28 2.94 -11.83 1.20
N SER A 29 3.99 -12.42 0.65
CA SER A 29 4.06 -13.85 0.32
C SER A 29 5.37 -14.43 0.85
N VAL A 30 5.37 -15.72 1.19
CA VAL A 30 6.58 -16.40 1.67
C VAL A 30 7.37 -16.94 0.47
N CYS A 31 8.70 -16.75 0.47
CA CYS A 31 9.58 -17.37 -0.51
C CYS A 31 9.73 -18.87 -0.24
N GLN A 32 9.54 -19.71 -1.25
CA GLN A 32 9.62 -21.18 -1.12
C GLN A 32 11.05 -21.70 -0.87
N GLN A 33 12.09 -20.95 -1.25
CA GLN A 33 13.49 -21.37 -1.09
C GLN A 33 14.07 -20.96 0.27
N CYS A 34 14.06 -19.66 0.58
CA CYS A 34 14.70 -19.11 1.77
C CYS A 34 13.74 -18.81 2.93
N ARG A 35 12.42 -19.05 2.76
CA ARG A 35 11.35 -18.76 3.75
C ARG A 35 11.26 -17.29 4.19
N SER A 36 11.94 -16.37 3.51
CA SER A 36 11.82 -14.95 3.80
C SER A 36 10.52 -14.38 3.22
N VAL A 37 10.02 -13.31 3.84
CA VAL A 37 8.86 -12.57 3.35
C VAL A 37 9.26 -11.78 2.10
N LYS A 38 8.43 -11.85 1.06
CA LYS A 38 8.62 -11.10 -0.19
C LYS A 38 7.30 -10.60 -0.73
N LEU A 39 7.38 -9.60 -1.60
CA LEU A 39 6.23 -9.16 -2.37
C LEU A 39 5.82 -10.26 -3.37
N PRO A 40 4.52 -10.49 -3.57
CA PRO A 40 4.04 -11.45 -4.56
C PRO A 40 4.46 -11.03 -5.96
N HIS A 41 4.64 -12.02 -6.85
CA HIS A 41 5.08 -11.86 -8.24
C HIS A 41 6.44 -11.16 -8.47
N ARG A 42 7.20 -10.87 -7.42
CA ARG A 42 8.58 -10.34 -7.52
C ARG A 42 9.64 -11.39 -7.20
N VAL A 43 10.84 -11.14 -7.71
CA VAL A 43 12.06 -11.87 -7.35
C VAL A 43 12.31 -11.68 -5.86
N CYS A 44 12.74 -12.75 -5.18
CA CYS A 44 13.07 -12.66 -3.77
C CYS A 44 14.34 -11.84 -3.58
N PRO A 45 14.33 -10.75 -2.77
CA PRO A 45 15.51 -9.89 -2.62
C PRO A 45 16.64 -10.56 -1.81
N THR A 46 16.34 -11.60 -1.04
CA THR A 46 17.32 -12.30 -0.20
C THR A 46 18.06 -13.40 -0.95
N CYS A 47 17.37 -14.12 -1.84
CA CYS A 47 17.95 -15.28 -2.52
C CYS A 47 17.99 -15.20 -4.05
N GLY A 48 17.42 -14.16 -4.68
CA GLY A 48 17.39 -14.03 -6.14
C GLY A 48 16.47 -15.02 -6.85
N TYR A 49 15.78 -15.91 -6.13
CA TYR A 49 14.96 -16.94 -6.78
C TYR A 49 13.56 -16.44 -7.18
N TYR A 50 13.18 -16.78 -8.41
CA TYR A 50 11.82 -16.64 -8.94
C TYR A 50 11.46 -17.85 -9.82
N LYS A 51 10.30 -18.46 -9.58
CA LYS A 51 9.82 -19.64 -10.33
C LYS A 51 10.86 -20.78 -10.45
N GLY A 52 11.65 -21.01 -9.39
CA GLY A 52 12.64 -22.10 -9.34
C GLY A 52 13.93 -21.84 -10.13
N ARG A 53 14.13 -20.64 -10.69
CA ARG A 53 15.40 -20.23 -11.32
C ARG A 53 16.05 -19.12 -10.49
N SER A 54 17.37 -19.16 -10.38
CA SER A 54 18.18 -18.06 -9.82
C SER A 54 18.24 -16.93 -10.84
N VAL A 55 17.89 -15.72 -10.40
CA VAL A 55 17.91 -14.47 -11.18
C VAL A 55 18.73 -13.44 -10.41
#